data_AF-A0A5N7N2A8-F1
#
_entry.id   AF-A0A5N7N2A8-F1
#
_cell.length_a   1.000
_cell.length_b   1.000
_cell.length_c   1.000
_cell.angle_alpha   90.00
_cell.angle_beta   90.00
_cell.angle_gamma   90.00
#
_symmetry.space_group_name_H-M   'P 1'
#
loop_
_entity.id
_entity.type
_entity.pdbx_description
1 polymer ?
#
loop_
_entity_poly.entity_id
_entity_poly.type
_entity_poly.pdbx_seq_one_letter_code
_entity_poly.pdbx_strand_id
1 'polypeptide(L)'
;MTHASEAHRWADQLDDLVARIAPRFSRVEPRRRARAYLQGLLSPLERKNGWHLAEAAGDASPDGVQDFLARMHWEADAVRDDLQTYVVEH
;
A
#
# COMPACT_ATOMS: atom_id res chain seq x y z
N MET A 1 4.59 21.21 17.84
CA MET A 1 5.17 19.85 17.99
C MET A 1 4.16 18.73 17.72
N THR A 2 2.85 19.00 17.61
CA THR A 2 1.77 18.01 17.42
C THR A 2 1.77 17.30 16.05
N HIS A 3 2.11 18.01 14.96
CA HIS A 3 2.08 17.43 13.61
C HIS A 3 3.05 16.27 13.40
N ALA A 4 4.23 16.32 14.02
CA ALA A 4 5.20 15.24 13.89
C ALA A 4 4.73 13.97 14.59
N SER A 5 4.15 14.06 15.79
CA SER A 5 3.63 12.90 16.51
C SER A 5 2.42 12.27 15.82
N GLU A 6 1.56 13.08 15.22
CA GLU A 6 0.42 12.57 14.44
C GLU A 6 0.88 11.85 13.17
N ALA A 7 1.87 12.40 12.47
CA ALA A 7 2.44 11.77 11.29
C ALA A 7 3.10 10.41 11.61
N HIS A 8 3.83 10.31 12.73
CA HIS A 8 4.39 9.02 13.18
C HIS A 8 3.29 8.02 13.52
N ARG A 9 2.24 8.44 14.25
CA ARG A 9 1.10 7.57 14.56
C ARG A 9 0.43 7.02 13.29
N TRP A 10 0.23 7.86 12.27
CA TRP A 10 -0.34 7.41 11.00
C TRP A 10 0.59 6.47 10.23
N ALA A 11 1.90 6.69 10.29
CA ALA A 11 2.88 5.78 9.70
C ALA A 11 2.84 4.40 10.40
N ASP A 12 2.77 4.38 11.73
CA ASP A 12 2.67 3.14 12.51
C ASP A 12 1.36 2.39 12.18
N GLN A 13 0.24 3.10 12.09
CA GLN A 13 -1.05 2.52 11.68
C GLN A 13 -1.03 1.93 10.26
N LEU A 14 -0.34 2.59 9.31
CA LEU A 14 -0.16 2.04 7.98
C LEU A 14 0.71 0.77 8.02
N ASP A 15 1.71 0.72 8.90
CA ASP A 15 2.58 -0.44 9.07
C ASP A 15 1.84 -1.63 9.68
N ASP A 16 0.97 -1.38 10.66
CA ASP A 16 0.08 -2.38 11.24
C ASP A 16 -0.90 -2.94 10.21
N LEU A 17 -1.52 -2.07 9.40
CA LEU A 17 -2.39 -2.49 8.30
C LEU A 17 -1.63 -3.37 7.29
N VAL A 18 -0.44 -2.93 6.86
CA VAL A 18 0.41 -3.69 5.91
C VAL A 18 0.85 -5.03 6.51
N ALA A 19 1.11 -5.09 7.81
CA ALA A 19 1.42 -6.33 8.52
C ALA A 19 0.20 -7.27 8.57
N ARG A 20 -1.00 -6.75 8.81
CA ARG A 20 -2.25 -7.52 8.84
C ARG A 20 -2.55 -8.18 7.50
N ILE A 21 -2.44 -7.46 6.40
CA ILE A 21 -2.73 -8.00 5.06
C ILE A 21 -1.57 -8.83 4.47
N ALA A 22 -0.39 -8.81 5.11
CA ALA A 22 0.80 -9.50 4.61
C ALA A 22 0.61 -11.00 4.29
N PRO A 23 -0.14 -11.79 5.09
CA PRO A 23 -0.37 -13.21 4.79
C PRO A 23 -1.16 -13.46 3.50
N ARG A 24 -1.81 -12.42 2.94
CA ARG A 24 -2.59 -12.52 1.69
C ARG A 24 -1.73 -12.44 0.44
N PHE A 25 -0.43 -12.21 0.62
CA PHE A 25 0.56 -12.20 -0.44
C PHE A 25 1.47 -13.43 -0.29
N SER A 26 1.51 -14.28 -1.30
CA SER A 26 2.33 -15.51 -1.30
C SER A 26 3.83 -15.24 -1.40
N ARG A 27 4.22 -14.04 -1.85
CA ARG A 27 5.61 -13.63 -2.09
C ARG A 27 5.89 -12.26 -1.50
N VAL A 28 7.18 -11.98 -1.27
CA VAL A 28 7.61 -10.71 -0.69
C VAL A 28 7.49 -9.54 -1.67
N GLU A 29 7.64 -9.78 -2.97
CA GLU A 29 7.61 -8.74 -4.00
C GLU A 29 6.23 -8.07 -4.11
N PRO A 30 5.10 -8.81 -4.26
CA PRO A 30 3.77 -8.22 -4.25
C PRO A 30 3.44 -7.50 -2.94
N ARG A 31 3.92 -8.01 -1.79
CA ARG A 31 3.73 -7.34 -0.50
C ARG A 31 4.44 -5.99 -0.44
N ARG A 32 5.71 -5.93 -0.84
CA ARG A 32 6.48 -4.67 -0.89
C ARG A 32 5.81 -3.67 -1.83
N ARG A 33 5.33 -4.16 -2.97
CA ARG A 33 4.64 -3.36 -3.97
C ARG A 33 3.29 -2.83 -3.47
N ALA A 34 2.51 -3.63 -2.74
CA ALA A 34 1.28 -3.20 -2.09
C ALA A 34 1.53 -2.04 -1.09
N ARG A 35 2.58 -2.15 -0.26
CA ARG A 35 2.98 -1.05 0.65
C ARG A 35 3.32 0.22 -0.11
N ALA A 36 4.19 0.13 -1.12
CA ALA A 36 4.59 1.29 -1.93
C ALA A 36 3.38 1.92 -2.65
N TYR A 37 2.48 1.09 -3.17
CA TYR A 37 1.25 1.54 -3.81
C TYR A 37 0.33 2.29 -2.84
N LEU A 38 0.10 1.76 -1.63
CA LEU A 38 -0.69 2.44 -0.59
C LEU A 38 -0.05 3.76 -0.16
N GLN A 39 1.27 3.79 0.03
CA GLN A 39 2.00 5.03 0.33
C GLN A 39 1.80 6.07 -0.78
N GLY A 40 1.91 5.68 -2.04
CA GLY A 40 1.64 6.55 -3.19
C GLY A 40 0.19 7.06 -3.22
N LEU A 41 -0.80 6.21 -2.92
CA LEU A 41 -2.20 6.62 -2.85
C LEU A 41 -2.51 7.60 -1.72
N LEU A 42 -1.81 7.48 -0.58
CA LEU A 42 -1.99 8.36 0.58
C LEU A 42 -1.15 9.64 0.50
N SER A 43 -0.14 9.66 -0.37
CA SER A 43 0.73 10.81 -0.58
C SER A 43 0.01 12.01 -1.23
N PRO A 44 0.55 13.23 -1.10
CA PRO A 44 -0.02 14.44 -1.69
C PRO A 44 0.22 14.57 -3.21
N LEU A 45 0.32 13.45 -3.94
CA LEU A 45 0.44 13.46 -5.39
C LEU A 45 -0.84 14.01 -6.03
N GLU A 46 -0.68 14.99 -6.92
CA GLU A 46 -1.78 15.59 -7.68
C GLU A 46 -2.45 14.57 -8.60
N ARG A 47 -1.66 13.67 -9.20
CA ARG A 47 -2.13 12.60 -10.09
C ARG A 47 -1.69 11.24 -9.56
N LYS A 48 -2.63 10.29 -9.51
CA LYS A 48 -2.42 8.93 -8.98
C LYS A 48 -2.64 7.86 -10.07
N ASN A 49 -2.00 8.05 -11.22
CA ASN A 49 -1.97 7.03 -12.26
C ASN A 49 -0.73 6.13 -12.10
N GLY A 50 -0.66 5.03 -12.86
CA GLY A 50 0.42 4.05 -12.73
C GLY A 50 1.83 4.63 -12.89
N TRP A 51 2.01 5.66 -13.72
CA TRP A 51 3.29 6.36 -13.88
C TRP A 51 3.66 7.15 -12.62
N HIS A 52 2.78 8.04 -12.14
CA HIS A 52 3.07 8.88 -10.98
C HIS A 52 3.26 8.04 -9.69
N LEU A 53 2.50 6.94 -9.55
CA LEU A 53 2.66 6.02 -8.43
C LEU A 53 3.98 5.24 -8.51
N ALA A 54 4.43 4.89 -9.71
CA ALA A 54 5.72 4.26 -9.93
C ALA A 54 6.88 5.23 -9.62
N GLU A 55 6.81 6.47 -10.11
CA GLU A 55 7.79 7.52 -9.79
C GLU A 55 7.88 7.76 -8.28
N ALA A 56 6.73 7.86 -7.60
CA ALA A 56 6.69 8.04 -6.14
C ALA A 56 7.26 6.84 -5.38
N ALA A 57 7.20 5.64 -5.96
CA ALA A 57 7.84 4.43 -5.43
C ALA A 57 9.34 4.33 -5.78
N GLY A 58 9.88 5.25 -6.59
CA GLY A 58 11.27 5.26 -7.04
C GLY A 58 11.54 4.33 -8.24
N ASP A 59 10.51 3.85 -8.92
CA ASP A 59 10.66 3.02 -10.11
C ASP A 59 11.02 3.87 -11.35
N ALA A 60 11.81 3.29 -12.25
CA ALA A 60 12.16 3.92 -13.53
C ALA A 60 11.08 3.77 -14.61
N SER A 61 10.03 3.00 -14.35
CA SER A 61 8.97 2.68 -15.31
C SER A 61 7.65 2.33 -14.60
N PRO A 62 6.49 2.44 -15.27
CA PRO A 62 5.19 2.10 -14.68
C PRO A 62 4.96 0.59 -14.60
N ASP A 63 5.83 -0.22 -15.21
CA ASP A 63 5.63 -1.64 -15.44
C ASP A 63 5.37 -2.38 -14.13
N GLY A 64 6.14 -2.10 -13.07
CA GLY A 64 5.93 -2.75 -11.78
C GLY A 64 4.57 -2.46 -11.14
N VAL A 65 3.99 -1.26 -11.34
CA VAL A 65 2.64 -0.93 -10.86
C VAL A 65 1.59 -1.61 -11.73
N GLN A 66 1.80 -1.65 -13.04
CA GLN A 66 0.91 -2.35 -13.97
C GLN A 66 0.92 -3.87 -13.72
N ASP A 67 2.10 -4.46 -13.52
CA ASP A 67 2.30 -5.84 -13.13
C ASP A 67 1.55 -6.18 -11.84
N PHE A 68 1.67 -5.33 -10.82
CA PHE A 68 1.00 -5.53 -9.55
C PHE A 68 -0.52 -5.57 -9.66
N LEU A 69 -1.08 -4.65 -10.45
CA LEU A 69 -2.53 -4.52 -10.60
C LEU A 69 -3.12 -5.56 -11.57
N ALA A 70 -2.35 -5.99 -12.59
CA ALA A 70 -2.88 -6.83 -13.65
C ALA A 70 -2.39 -8.30 -13.64
N ARG A 71 -1.22 -8.58 -13.04
CA ARG A 71 -0.53 -9.88 -13.21
C ARG A 71 -0.09 -10.54 -11.90
N MET A 72 0.25 -9.79 -10.86
CA MET A 72 0.63 -10.37 -9.57
C MET A 72 -0.57 -11.02 -8.88
N HIS A 73 -0.38 -12.22 -8.37
CA HIS A 73 -1.42 -12.97 -7.67
C HIS A 73 -1.39 -12.69 -6.16
N TRP A 74 -2.54 -12.30 -5.61
CA TRP A 74 -2.79 -12.10 -4.19
C TRP A 74 -4.29 -12.27 -3.91
N GLU A 75 -4.63 -12.60 -2.67
CA GLU A 75 -6.01 -12.93 -2.26
C GLU A 75 -6.84 -11.66 -2.07
N ALA A 76 -7.43 -11.12 -3.14
CA ALA A 76 -8.07 -9.81 -3.11
C ALA A 76 -9.27 -9.70 -2.17
N ASP A 77 -10.14 -10.71 -2.15
CA ASP A 77 -11.27 -10.76 -1.21
C ASP A 77 -10.78 -10.81 0.23
N ALA A 78 -9.75 -11.59 0.51
CA ALA A 78 -9.20 -11.69 1.86
C ALA A 78 -8.52 -10.39 2.32
N VAL A 79 -7.83 -9.67 1.43
CA VAL A 79 -7.29 -8.33 1.72
C VAL A 79 -8.42 -7.35 2.05
N ARG A 80 -9.53 -7.38 1.30
CA ARG A 80 -10.71 -6.56 1.58
C ARG A 80 -11.27 -6.88 2.96
N ASP A 81 -11.44 -8.15 3.28
CA ASP A 81 -12.06 -8.58 4.55
C ASP A 81 -11.16 -8.23 5.76
N ASP A 82 -9.84 -8.36 5.62
CA ASP A 82 -8.87 -7.91 6.61
C ASP A 82 -8.94 -6.38 6.82
N LEU A 83 -9.03 -5.61 5.72
CA LEU A 83 -9.17 -4.16 5.77
C LEU A 83 -10.47 -3.73 6.44
N GLN A 84 -11.60 -4.37 6.11
CA GLN A 84 -12.88 -4.07 6.74
C GLN A 84 -12.80 -4.30 8.26
N THR A 85 -12.19 -5.40 8.67
CA THR A 85 -12.04 -5.70 10.09
C THR A 85 -11.13 -4.68 10.77
N TYR A 86 -10.03 -4.27 10.14
CA TYR A 86 -9.15 -3.20 10.65
C TYR A 86 -9.89 -1.88 10.87
N VAL A 87 -10.76 -1.48 9.92
CA VAL A 87 -11.57 -0.26 10.00
C VAL A 87 -12.64 -0.34 11.09
N VAL A 88 -13.15 -1.52 11.42
CA VAL A 88 -14.12 -1.69 12.52
C VAL A 88 -13.44 -1.60 13.89
N GLU A 89 -12.18 -2.02 13.98
CA GLU A 89 -11.39 -2.02 15.21
C GLU A 89 -10.82 -0.63 15.60
N HIS A 90 -10.73 0.31 14.65
CA HIS A 90 -10.06 1.62 14.81
C HIS A 90 -10.96 2.79 14.44
#